data_AF-A0AAW0HH32-F1
#
_entry.id   AF-A0AAW0HH32-F1
#
_cell.length_a   1.000
_cell.length_b   1.000
_cell.length_c   1.000
_cell.angle_alpha   90.00
_cell.angle_beta   90.00
_cell.angle_gamma   90.00
#
_symmetry.space_group_name_H-M   'P 1'
#
loop_
_entity.id
_entity.type
_entity.pdbx_description
1 polymer ?
#
loop_
_entity_poly.entity_id
_entity_poly.type
_entity_poly.pdbx_seq_one_letter_code
_entity_poly.pdbx_strand_id
1 'polypeptide(L)'
;MDSNISNWETTITAPNGSIHSASSHCEIMIQATSYLSLIFALVGIAGNAIVLWILGFQMHRNAFSVYILNLAVADFLFLSIQIVHCLFNLIRIFFISINIYVFLTVVKRFAYLSGLSILSAISVERCLSVLWPICCANPIIYFFIGSIRHRRSQRKSLKLFLQRALQDTPEEEGGERACSRETEEQL
;
A
#
# COMPACT_ATOMS: atom_id res chain seq x y z
N MET A 1 -30.54 -69.16 -18.85
CA MET A 1 -30.20 -68.94 -17.42
C MET A 1 -29.17 -67.82 -17.39
N ASP A 2 -29.66 -66.58 -17.37
CA ASP A 2 -29.03 -65.54 -18.19
C ASP A 2 -28.44 -64.44 -17.32
N SER A 3 -27.11 -64.39 -17.26
CA SER A 3 -26.34 -63.39 -16.52
C SER A 3 -26.31 -62.06 -17.28
N ASN A 4 -27.41 -61.32 -17.28
CA ASN A 4 -27.41 -59.94 -17.78
C ASN A 4 -26.99 -58.96 -16.68
N ILE A 5 -26.09 -58.05 -17.01
CA ILE A 5 -25.39 -57.17 -16.07
C ILE A 5 -26.21 -55.89 -15.90
N SER A 6 -26.50 -55.50 -14.66
CA SER A 6 -27.13 -54.21 -14.39
C SER A 6 -26.15 -53.07 -14.66
N ASN A 7 -26.38 -52.30 -15.72
CA ASN A 7 -25.72 -51.01 -15.95
C ASN A 7 -25.92 -50.11 -14.72
N TRP A 8 -24.89 -49.97 -13.90
CA TRP A 8 -24.74 -48.83 -13.01
C TRP A 8 -23.79 -47.84 -13.67
N GLU A 9 -24.34 -47.01 -14.56
CA GLU A 9 -23.66 -45.79 -14.98
C GLU A 9 -23.56 -44.85 -13.77
N THR A 10 -22.50 -44.98 -12.96
CA THR A 10 -22.11 -43.92 -12.05
C THR A 10 -21.66 -42.73 -12.87
N THR A 11 -22.58 -41.78 -13.04
CA THR A 11 -22.31 -40.44 -13.56
C THR A 11 -21.11 -39.84 -12.83
N ILE A 12 -19.97 -39.72 -13.52
CA ILE A 12 -18.74 -39.10 -12.99
C ILE A 12 -18.90 -37.57 -12.99
N THR A 13 -19.81 -37.07 -12.15
CA THR A 13 -19.91 -35.64 -11.83
C THR A 13 -18.78 -35.30 -10.87
N ALA A 14 -17.63 -34.89 -11.42
CA ALA A 14 -16.43 -34.60 -10.65
C ALA A 14 -16.70 -33.53 -9.56
N PRO A 15 -16.26 -33.74 -8.30
CA PRO A 15 -16.54 -32.84 -7.18
C PRO A 15 -15.61 -31.61 -7.19
N ASN A 16 -15.62 -30.84 -8.29
CA ASN A 16 -14.68 -29.75 -8.54
C ASN A 16 -14.76 -28.61 -7.49
N GLY A 17 -15.85 -28.54 -6.72
CA GLY A 17 -16.01 -27.61 -5.59
C GLY A 17 -15.32 -28.05 -4.29
N SER A 18 -15.09 -29.35 -4.06
CA SER A 18 -14.47 -29.83 -2.80
C SER A 18 -12.97 -29.59 -2.75
N ILE A 19 -12.31 -29.57 -3.91
CA ILE A 19 -10.86 -29.36 -4.03
C ILE A 19 -10.48 -27.93 -3.60
N HIS A 20 -11.27 -26.93 -4.00
CA HIS A 20 -11.04 -25.52 -3.63
C HIS A 20 -11.24 -25.24 -2.13
N SER A 21 -12.26 -25.84 -1.50
CA SER A 21 -12.49 -25.68 -0.05
C SER A 21 -11.43 -26.43 0.76
N ALA A 22 -11.07 -27.66 0.38
CA ALA A 22 -9.99 -28.40 1.05
C ALA A 22 -8.64 -27.66 1.00
N SER A 23 -8.28 -27.09 -0.14
CA SER A 23 -7.02 -26.32 -0.29
C SER A 23 -6.99 -25.07 0.59
N SER A 24 -8.07 -24.27 0.59
CA SER A 24 -8.14 -23.04 1.38
C SER A 24 -8.21 -23.31 2.90
N HIS A 25 -8.91 -24.36 3.33
CA HIS A 25 -8.84 -24.81 4.73
C HIS A 25 -7.43 -25.23 5.14
N CYS A 26 -6.70 -25.93 4.26
CA CYS A 26 -5.31 -26.34 4.52
C CYS A 26 -4.38 -25.12 4.70
N GLU A 27 -4.45 -24.13 3.80
CA GLU A 27 -3.65 -22.90 3.90
C GLU A 27 -3.96 -22.10 5.17
N ILE A 28 -5.24 -21.94 5.52
CA ILE A 28 -5.67 -21.24 6.75
C ILE A 28 -5.17 -21.98 8.00
N MET A 29 -5.23 -23.33 8.02
CA MET A 29 -4.70 -24.13 9.13
C MET A 29 -3.18 -23.99 9.25
N ILE A 30 -2.42 -24.10 8.16
CA ILE A 30 -0.96 -23.92 8.15
C ILE A 30 -0.60 -22.51 8.66
N GLN A 31 -1.31 -21.48 8.21
CA GLN A 31 -1.09 -20.11 8.65
C GLN A 31 -1.37 -19.95 10.16
N ALA A 32 -2.50 -20.45 10.65
CA ALA A 32 -2.84 -20.43 12.07
C ALA A 32 -1.80 -21.18 12.93
N THR A 33 -1.40 -22.38 12.53
CA THR A 33 -0.34 -23.16 13.20
C THR A 33 0.99 -22.40 13.21
N SER A 34 1.34 -21.68 12.15
CA SER A 34 2.58 -20.90 12.09
C SER A 34 2.60 -19.74 13.08
N TYR A 35 1.49 -19.00 13.22
CA TYR A 35 1.37 -17.92 14.20
C TYR A 35 1.31 -18.43 15.64
N LEU A 36 0.59 -19.53 15.89
CA LEU A 36 0.55 -20.16 17.22
C LEU A 36 1.95 -20.66 17.63
N SER A 37 2.69 -21.31 16.72
CA SER A 37 4.07 -21.75 16.98
C SER A 37 5.00 -20.58 17.30
N LEU A 38 4.85 -19.45 16.59
CA LEU A 38 5.62 -18.24 16.88
C LEU A 38 5.30 -17.67 18.28
N ILE A 39 4.02 -17.63 18.67
CA ILE A 39 3.61 -17.15 20.00
C ILE A 39 4.16 -18.06 21.11
N PHE A 40 4.03 -19.39 20.98
CA PHE A 40 4.60 -20.33 21.93
C PHE A 40 6.12 -20.22 22.03
N ALA A 41 6.82 -20.00 20.91
CA ALA A 41 8.27 -19.81 20.91
C ALA A 41 8.71 -18.51 21.59
N LEU A 42 7.98 -17.40 21.39
CA LEU A 42 8.24 -16.13 22.08
C LEU A 42 8.02 -16.24 23.60
N VAL A 43 6.92 -16.88 24.02
CA VAL A 43 6.64 -17.13 25.45
C VAL A 43 7.70 -18.06 26.07
N GLY A 44 8.09 -19.11 25.34
CA GLY A 44 9.14 -20.03 25.79
C GLY A 44 10.53 -19.39 25.87
N ILE A 45 10.89 -18.50 24.94
CA ILE A 45 12.14 -17.73 25.04
C ILE A 45 12.12 -16.79 26.23
N ALA A 46 11.02 -16.07 26.47
CA ALA A 46 10.89 -15.22 27.65
C ALA A 46 11.02 -16.02 28.96
N GLY A 47 10.32 -17.15 29.07
CA GLY A 47 10.40 -18.05 30.23
C GLY A 47 11.82 -18.59 30.46
N ASN A 48 12.45 -19.15 29.43
CA ASN A 48 13.81 -19.70 29.55
C ASN A 48 14.86 -18.60 29.80
N ALA A 49 14.74 -17.42 29.19
CA ALA A 49 15.62 -16.29 29.48
C ALA A 49 15.50 -15.82 30.94
N ILE A 50 14.28 -15.82 31.52
CA ILE A 50 14.07 -15.54 32.95
C ILE A 50 14.73 -16.61 33.84
N VAL A 51 14.62 -17.90 33.49
CA VAL A 51 15.30 -18.98 34.23
C VAL A 51 16.83 -18.82 34.14
N LEU A 52 17.39 -18.58 32.95
CA LEU A 52 18.82 -18.32 32.75
C LEU A 52 19.30 -17.10 33.54
N TRP A 53 18.51 -16.02 33.57
CA TRP A 53 18.81 -14.79 34.32
C TRP A 53 18.84 -15.02 35.83
N ILE A 54 17.76 -15.58 36.41
CA ILE A 54 17.66 -15.88 37.84
C ILE A 54 18.80 -16.83 38.25
N LEU A 55 18.98 -17.93 37.51
CA LEU A 55 19.90 -18.99 37.88
C LEU A 55 21.37 -18.61 37.66
N GLY A 56 21.66 -17.75 36.68
CA GLY A 56 22.98 -17.18 36.42
C GLY A 56 23.38 -16.08 37.40
N PHE A 57 22.44 -15.28 37.90
CA PHE A 57 22.73 -14.16 38.80
C PHE A 57 22.66 -14.51 40.30
N GLN A 58 21.87 -15.53 40.70
CA GLN A 58 21.45 -15.71 42.10
C GLN A 58 22.00 -16.96 42.81
N MET A 59 22.71 -17.89 42.14
CA MET A 59 23.05 -19.20 42.74
C MET A 59 24.54 -19.51 42.93
N HIS A 60 24.87 -19.83 44.18
CA HIS A 60 26.03 -20.64 44.56
C HIS A 60 26.00 -21.99 43.81
N ARG A 61 27.16 -22.49 43.36
CA ARG A 61 27.22 -23.60 42.39
C ARG A 61 26.88 -24.98 43.00
N ASN A 62 25.59 -25.31 42.95
CA ASN A 62 25.06 -26.63 43.28
C ASN A 62 24.74 -27.43 42.00
N ALA A 63 24.90 -28.75 42.01
CA ALA A 63 24.69 -29.60 40.81
C ALA A 63 23.28 -29.48 40.19
N PHE A 64 22.26 -29.26 41.03
CA PHE A 64 20.86 -29.01 40.61
C PHE A 64 20.72 -27.75 39.73
N SER A 65 21.49 -26.69 40.03
CA SER A 65 21.53 -25.47 39.21
C SER A 65 22.14 -25.76 37.84
N VAL A 66 23.23 -26.54 37.77
CA VAL A 66 23.85 -26.92 36.48
C VAL A 66 22.89 -27.70 35.59
N TYR A 67 22.08 -28.60 36.16
CA TYR A 67 21.05 -29.34 35.41
C TYR A 67 19.97 -28.40 34.82
N ILE A 68 19.38 -27.52 35.64
CA ILE A 68 18.34 -26.59 35.17
C ILE A 68 18.91 -25.58 34.16
N LEU A 69 20.14 -25.10 34.37
CA LEU A 69 20.81 -24.20 33.44
C LEU A 69 21.02 -24.87 32.07
N ASN A 70 21.47 -26.13 32.05
CA ASN A 70 21.66 -26.89 30.81
C ASN A 70 20.33 -27.12 30.07
N LEU A 71 19.25 -27.41 30.79
CA LEU A 71 17.90 -27.52 30.22
C LEU A 71 17.45 -26.19 29.59
N ALA A 72 17.50 -25.10 30.35
CA ALA A 72 17.08 -23.78 29.87
C ALA A 72 17.94 -23.26 28.69
N VAL A 73 19.24 -23.62 28.62
CA VAL A 73 20.08 -23.36 27.44
C VAL A 73 19.62 -24.18 26.23
N ALA A 74 19.32 -25.47 26.41
CA ALA A 74 18.85 -26.35 25.33
C ALA A 74 17.49 -25.89 24.78
N ASP A 75 16.53 -25.55 25.65
CA ASP A 75 15.23 -25.00 25.26
C ASP A 75 15.37 -23.63 24.57
N PHE A 76 16.20 -22.73 25.08
CA PHE A 76 16.48 -21.43 24.44
C PHE A 76 17.07 -21.62 23.03
N LEU A 77 18.04 -22.52 22.87
CA LEU A 77 18.63 -22.86 21.57
C LEU A 77 17.58 -23.43 20.60
N PHE A 78 16.81 -24.44 21.04
CA PHE A 78 15.75 -25.05 20.23
C PHE A 78 14.72 -24.02 19.76
N LEU A 79 14.23 -23.16 20.67
CA LEU A 79 13.25 -22.12 20.34
C LEU A 79 13.85 -21.03 19.44
N SER A 80 15.13 -20.69 19.58
CA SER A 80 15.80 -19.74 18.68
C SER A 80 15.85 -20.26 17.24
N ILE A 81 16.16 -21.55 17.05
CA ILE A 81 16.16 -22.23 15.75
C ILE A 81 14.74 -22.29 15.18
N GLN A 82 13.74 -22.61 16.02
CA GLN A 82 12.33 -22.63 15.62
C GLN A 82 11.85 -21.26 15.14
N ILE A 83 12.22 -20.16 15.81
CA ILE A 83 11.87 -18.80 15.36
C ILE A 83 12.52 -18.47 14.01
N VAL A 84 13.80 -18.82 13.79
CA VAL A 84 14.46 -18.62 12.49
C VAL A 84 13.75 -19.39 11.38
N HIS A 85 13.33 -20.64 11.64
CA HIS A 85 12.59 -21.46 10.68
C HIS A 85 11.17 -20.92 10.40
N CYS A 86 10.46 -20.43 11.43
CA CYS A 86 9.16 -19.76 11.26
C CYS A 86 9.31 -18.47 10.45
N LEU A 87 10.31 -17.64 10.74
CA LEU A 87 10.58 -16.38 10.05
C LEU A 87 10.90 -16.60 8.56
N PHE A 88 11.76 -17.57 8.25
CA PHE A 88 12.08 -17.93 6.86
C PHE A 88 10.85 -18.39 6.08
N ASN A 89 9.98 -19.21 6.68
CA ASN A 89 8.73 -19.62 6.04
C ASN A 89 7.75 -18.47 5.83
N LEU A 90 7.63 -17.54 6.78
CA LEU A 90 6.79 -16.35 6.65
C LEU A 90 7.27 -15.44 5.51
N ILE A 91 8.59 -15.21 5.40
CA ILE A 91 9.20 -14.45 4.29
C ILE A 91 8.91 -15.14 2.94
N ARG A 92 9.08 -16.47 2.86
CA ARG A 92 8.81 -17.27 1.66
C ARG A 92 7.36 -17.15 1.20
N ILE A 93 6.40 -17.27 2.13
CA ILE A 93 4.96 -17.14 1.83
C ILE A 93 4.66 -15.71 1.35
N PHE A 94 5.14 -14.69 2.08
CA PHE A 94 4.91 -13.28 1.75
C PHE A 94 5.43 -12.91 0.34
N PHE A 95 6.62 -13.38 -0.04
CA PHE A 95 7.18 -13.16 -1.37
C PHE A 95 6.34 -13.80 -2.48
N ILE A 96 5.86 -15.03 -2.28
CA ILE A 96 4.96 -15.73 -3.21
C ILE A 96 3.63 -14.97 -3.35
N SER A 97 3.01 -14.57 -2.24
CA SER A 97 1.76 -13.82 -2.24
C SER A 97 1.87 -12.46 -2.94
N ILE A 98 2.97 -11.71 -2.75
CA ILE A 98 3.24 -10.46 -3.48
C ILE A 98 3.35 -10.71 -4.99
N ASN A 99 4.10 -11.73 -5.40
CA ASN A 99 4.32 -12.02 -6.82
C ASN A 99 3.00 -12.38 -7.51
N ILE A 100 2.19 -13.26 -6.89
CA ILE A 100 0.85 -13.60 -7.37
C ILE A 100 -0.07 -12.36 -7.42
N TYR A 101 -0.07 -11.51 -6.38
CA TYR A 101 -0.88 -10.29 -6.35
C TYR A 101 -0.53 -9.30 -7.47
N VAL A 102 0.77 -9.10 -7.73
CA VAL A 102 1.25 -8.25 -8.84
C VAL A 102 0.87 -8.85 -10.19
N PHE A 103 1.07 -10.16 -10.39
CA PHE A 103 0.69 -10.87 -11.62
C PHE A 103 -0.82 -10.74 -11.90
N LEU A 104 -1.67 -11.03 -10.91
CA LEU A 104 -3.13 -10.90 -11.03
C LEU A 104 -3.55 -9.44 -11.32
N THR A 105 -2.85 -8.46 -10.75
CA THR A 105 -3.09 -7.04 -11.02
C THR A 105 -2.72 -6.64 -12.46
N VAL A 106 -1.65 -7.19 -13.02
CA VAL A 106 -1.26 -7.00 -14.43
C VAL A 106 -2.28 -7.66 -15.37
N VAL A 107 -2.66 -8.91 -15.12
CA VAL A 107 -3.67 -9.64 -15.92
C VAL A 107 -5.02 -8.92 -15.89
N LYS A 108 -5.48 -8.48 -14.71
CA LYS A 108 -6.73 -7.72 -14.56
C LYS A 108 -6.69 -6.38 -15.30
N ARG A 109 -5.55 -5.66 -15.25
CA ARG A 109 -5.34 -4.40 -15.99
C ARG A 109 -5.37 -4.62 -17.50
N PHE A 110 -4.75 -5.69 -17.99
CA PHE A 110 -4.74 -6.03 -19.41
C PHE A 110 -6.14 -6.41 -19.92
N ALA A 111 -6.87 -7.25 -19.20
CA ALA A 111 -8.25 -7.62 -19.55
C ALA A 111 -9.18 -6.39 -19.58
N TYR A 112 -9.05 -5.49 -18.60
CA TYR A 112 -9.79 -4.22 -18.57
C TYR A 112 -9.45 -3.31 -19.76
N LEU A 113 -8.17 -3.16 -20.10
CA LEU A 113 -7.73 -2.37 -21.26
C LEU A 113 -8.25 -2.96 -22.58
N SER A 114 -8.22 -4.29 -22.74
CA SER A 114 -8.78 -4.98 -23.90
C SER A 114 -10.30 -4.77 -24.02
N GLY A 115 -11.03 -4.78 -22.89
CA GLY A 115 -12.44 -4.45 -22.86
C GLY A 115 -12.72 -3.01 -23.29
N LEU A 116 -11.93 -2.05 -22.78
CA LEU A 116 -12.02 -0.65 -23.19
C LEU A 116 -11.71 -0.44 -24.68
N SER A 117 -10.69 -1.13 -25.24
CA SER A 117 -10.35 -0.98 -26.66
C SER A 117 -11.45 -1.53 -27.57
N ILE A 118 -12.09 -2.65 -27.21
CA ILE A 118 -13.24 -3.20 -27.93
C ILE A 118 -14.44 -2.24 -27.86
N LEU A 119 -14.74 -1.71 -26.67
CA LEU A 119 -15.84 -0.77 -26.48
C LEU A 119 -15.60 0.56 -27.23
N SER A 120 -14.34 1.00 -27.28
CA SER A 120 -13.90 2.17 -28.04
C SER A 120 -13.99 1.94 -29.55
N ALA A 121 -13.61 0.75 -30.04
CA ALA A 121 -13.76 0.39 -31.45
C ALA A 121 -15.24 0.42 -31.89
N ILE A 122 -16.12 -0.27 -31.14
CA ILE A 122 -17.56 -0.27 -31.40
C ILE A 122 -18.14 1.15 -31.39
N SER A 123 -17.70 2.00 -30.45
CA SER A 123 -18.11 3.41 -30.40
C SER A 123 -17.65 4.18 -31.64
N VAL A 124 -16.41 3.99 -32.09
CA VAL A 124 -15.87 4.62 -33.30
C VAL A 124 -16.58 4.13 -34.57
N GLU A 125 -16.84 2.83 -34.70
CA GLU A 125 -17.60 2.27 -35.84
C GLU A 125 -19.01 2.88 -35.95
N ARG A 126 -19.71 3.01 -34.81
CA ARG A 126 -21.04 3.64 -34.76
C ARG A 126 -20.96 5.14 -35.04
N CYS A 127 -19.98 5.86 -34.48
CA CYS A 127 -19.77 7.27 -34.76
C CYS A 127 -19.44 7.53 -36.24
N LEU A 128 -18.55 6.76 -36.87
CA LEU A 128 -18.21 6.88 -38.29
C LEU A 128 -19.42 6.61 -39.18
N SER A 129 -20.22 5.57 -38.85
CA SER A 129 -21.46 5.25 -39.57
C SER A 129 -22.47 6.40 -39.58
N VAL A 130 -22.54 7.20 -38.50
CA VAL A 130 -23.42 8.37 -38.38
C VAL A 130 -22.79 9.64 -38.96
N LEU A 131 -21.47 9.80 -38.87
CA LEU A 131 -20.77 11.02 -39.30
C LEU A 131 -20.50 11.05 -40.82
N TRP A 132 -20.38 9.89 -41.47
CA TRP A 132 -20.18 9.78 -42.93
C TRP A 132 -21.21 10.59 -43.76
N PRO A 133 -22.55 10.47 -43.54
CA PRO A 133 -23.52 11.32 -44.24
C PRO A 133 -23.48 12.81 -43.83
N ILE A 134 -22.88 13.16 -42.68
CA ILE A 134 -22.86 14.53 -42.15
C ILE A 134 -21.65 15.32 -42.69
N CYS A 135 -20.45 14.72 -42.69
CA CYS A 135 -19.23 15.41 -43.16
C CYS A 135 -19.28 15.75 -44.65
N CYS A 136 -19.93 14.92 -45.48
CA CYS A 136 -20.14 15.18 -46.89
C CYS A 136 -21.09 16.36 -47.20
N ALA A 137 -21.81 16.89 -46.20
CA ALA A 137 -22.80 17.96 -46.41
C ALA A 137 -22.24 19.39 -46.20
N ASN A 138 -21.19 19.58 -45.38
CA ASN A 138 -20.93 20.86 -44.72
C ASN A 138 -19.72 21.75 -45.12
N PRO A 139 -18.97 21.56 -46.23
CA PRO A 139 -17.98 22.55 -46.70
C PRO A 139 -18.53 23.97 -46.91
N ILE A 140 -19.85 24.10 -47.12
CA ILE A 140 -20.53 25.32 -47.57
C ILE A 140 -20.66 26.38 -46.46
N ILE A 141 -20.75 25.98 -45.18
CA ILE A 141 -21.16 26.88 -44.09
C ILE A 141 -20.01 27.72 -43.52
N TYR A 142 -18.80 27.15 -43.41
CA TYR A 142 -17.74 27.71 -42.55
C TYR A 142 -17.03 28.97 -43.09
N PHE A 143 -17.10 29.24 -44.40
CA PHE A 143 -16.42 30.39 -45.01
C PHE A 143 -16.91 31.75 -44.49
N PHE A 144 -18.19 31.86 -44.09
CA PHE A 144 -18.87 33.14 -43.89
C PHE A 144 -18.63 33.83 -42.53
N ILE A 145 -18.11 33.13 -41.51
CA ILE A 145 -18.24 33.57 -40.11
C ILE A 145 -16.94 34.16 -39.51
N GLY A 146 -15.76 33.75 -39.98
CA GLY A 146 -14.49 34.00 -39.27
C GLY A 146 -14.00 35.45 -39.22
N SER A 147 -14.21 36.22 -40.28
CA SER A 147 -13.45 37.46 -40.55
C SER A 147 -13.73 38.66 -39.62
N ILE A 148 -14.76 38.59 -38.77
CA ILE A 148 -15.41 39.78 -38.20
C ILE A 148 -14.90 40.18 -36.80
N ARG A 149 -14.44 39.23 -35.97
CA ARG A 149 -14.39 39.43 -34.50
C ARG A 149 -13.03 39.87 -33.91
N HIS A 150 -11.91 39.53 -34.55
CA HIS A 150 -10.57 39.60 -33.92
C HIS A 150 -10.05 41.03 -33.61
N ARG A 151 -10.18 41.99 -34.53
CA ARG A 151 -9.47 43.29 -34.44
C ARG A 151 -9.85 44.20 -33.25
N ARG A 152 -10.94 43.92 -32.52
CA ARG A 152 -11.52 44.86 -31.52
C ARG A 152 -10.88 44.85 -30.12
N SER A 153 -10.09 43.83 -29.74
CA SER A 153 -9.69 43.65 -28.32
C SER A 153 -8.34 44.27 -27.94
N GLN A 154 -7.29 44.02 -28.73
CA GLN A 154 -5.87 44.27 -28.37
C GLN A 154 -5.56 45.69 -27.86
N ARG A 155 -6.26 46.73 -28.36
CA ARG A 155 -5.99 48.14 -28.00
C ARG A 155 -6.27 48.51 -26.54
N LYS A 156 -6.90 47.65 -25.73
CA LYS A 156 -7.35 48.01 -24.37
C LYS A 156 -6.28 47.86 -23.27
N SER A 157 -5.43 46.84 -23.33
CA SER A 157 -4.57 46.48 -22.18
C SER A 157 -3.33 47.36 -22.03
N LEU A 158 -2.68 47.72 -23.15
CA LEU A 158 -1.37 48.40 -23.19
C LEU A 158 -1.32 49.72 -22.38
N LYS A 159 -2.45 50.41 -22.22
CA LYS A 159 -2.53 51.66 -21.45
C LYS A 159 -2.29 51.51 -19.94
N LEU A 160 -2.60 50.36 -19.34
CA LEU A 160 -2.60 50.20 -17.88
C LEU A 160 -1.20 49.97 -17.27
N PHE A 161 -0.23 49.51 -18.06
CA PHE A 161 1.08 49.11 -17.53
C PHE A 161 2.02 50.30 -17.30
N LEU A 162 1.88 51.36 -18.10
CA LEU A 162 2.83 52.48 -18.15
C LEU A 162 2.82 53.37 -16.90
N GLN A 163 1.74 53.35 -16.11
CA GLN A 163 1.46 54.35 -15.07
C GLN A 163 2.09 54.03 -13.69
N ARG A 164 2.87 52.95 -13.55
CA ARG A 164 3.03 52.25 -12.26
C ARG A 164 4.43 52.25 -11.61
N ALA A 165 5.42 52.99 -12.11
CA ALA A 165 6.84 52.72 -11.81
C ALA A 165 7.73 53.98 -11.58
N LEU A 166 7.74 54.63 -10.40
CA LEU A 166 8.37 55.98 -10.27
C LEU A 166 8.90 56.58 -8.93
N GLN A 167 8.57 56.14 -7.69
CA GLN A 167 8.59 57.08 -6.53
C GLN A 167 8.75 56.45 -5.12
N ASP A 168 9.94 56.53 -4.49
CA ASP A 168 10.30 55.80 -3.25
C ASP A 168 11.41 56.48 -2.36
N THR A 169 11.63 55.95 -1.12
CA THR A 169 12.85 56.00 -0.22
C THR A 169 13.26 57.25 0.66
N PRO A 170 13.45 57.08 2.03
CA PRO A 170 13.96 58.09 3.02
C PRO A 170 14.91 57.57 4.19
N GLU A 171 15.20 58.37 5.25
CA GLU A 171 16.18 58.17 6.40
C GLU A 171 15.74 58.71 7.83
N GLU A 172 16.59 58.68 8.90
CA GLU A 172 16.33 58.88 10.39
C GLU A 172 17.26 59.97 11.10
N GLU A 173 17.51 60.23 12.43
CA GLU A 173 17.30 59.68 13.82
C GLU A 173 17.65 60.76 14.96
N GLY A 174 17.37 60.56 16.29
CA GLY A 174 17.93 61.27 17.50
C GLY A 174 16.91 61.84 18.55
N GLY A 175 17.12 62.21 19.85
CA GLY A 175 18.21 62.22 20.90
C GLY A 175 18.13 63.50 21.83
N GLU A 176 18.44 63.66 23.15
CA GLU A 176 18.79 62.88 24.37
C GLU A 176 18.48 63.69 25.72
N ARG A 177 18.41 63.04 26.92
CA ARG A 177 18.42 63.50 28.37
C ARG A 177 17.33 64.36 29.08
N ALA A 178 16.98 63.92 30.31
CA ALA A 178 16.59 64.71 31.50
C ALA A 178 16.81 63.91 32.81
N CYS A 179 16.87 64.54 34.00
CA CYS A 179 17.00 63.89 35.33
C CYS A 179 16.41 64.77 36.47
N SER A 180 15.88 64.18 37.55
CA SER A 180 15.07 64.86 38.58
C SER A 180 15.59 64.75 40.01
N ARG A 181 15.39 65.84 40.77
CA ARG A 181 15.45 66.00 42.24
C ARG A 181 14.08 65.70 42.87
N GLU A 182 13.85 65.57 44.18
CA GLU A 182 14.66 65.37 45.42
C GLU A 182 13.63 65.03 46.53
N THR A 183 13.99 64.20 47.52
CA THR A 183 13.34 64.21 48.86
C THR A 183 14.21 63.46 49.89
N GLU A 184 14.43 64.11 51.05
CA GLU A 184 14.43 63.60 52.45
C GLU A 184 15.10 62.22 52.79
N GLU A 185 15.80 62.02 53.92
CA GLU A 185 15.70 62.61 55.28
C GLU A 185 17.01 62.48 56.11
N GLN A 186 17.04 63.17 57.28
CA GLN A 186 17.75 62.86 58.55
C GLN A 186 19.26 63.15 58.81
N LEU A 187 19.43 63.73 60.01
CA LEU A 187 20.60 64.00 60.89
C LEU A 187 21.71 64.98 60.42
#